data_AF-A0A8H4GZH3-F1
#
_entry.id   AF-A0A8H4GZH3-F1
#
_cell.length_a   1.000
_cell.length_b   1.000
_cell.length_c   1.000
_cell.angle_alpha   90.00
_cell.angle_beta   90.00
_cell.angle_gamma   90.00
#
_symmetry.space_group_name_H-M   'P 1'
#
loop_
_entity.id
_entity.type
_entity.pdbx_description
1 polymer ?
#
loop_
_entity_poly.entity_id
_entity_poly.type
_entity_poly.pdbx_seq_one_letter_code
_entity_poly.pdbx_strand_id
1 'polypeptide(L)'
;MSSSEPEIRPQDEGKHQDTENVREPSSDTQNDLESGDEPSVAEIERIYRKLDYRIIPAFWVLYFLCSAIRSNVGLAQTMNMDVGHDLGSVLHLTPHQISTGLALFYVCYVVFDLPSNLVMTRLSPHVWMSRIVISVGIIGSCMAAMKAAWSLYLLRLLLGIVIAGMWPGMTYYLTLFYPPSRTGKRIGQYFTAAQISAAVVGLVSAGFQKMDGERGLVGFQWMFLVYGIITIVVGIVLLWWLPDRPLAPGAQAPRPKYLLWLPRSPPALTGRDAEIHYHDLRRVYHRPQWSLRDLLRVFLDWRLWPLLVMYFGVVGVGIGVQNYATPRSG
;
A
#
# COMPACT_ATOMS: atom_id res chain seq x y z
N MET A 1 -25.64 -4.21 -93.21
CA MET A 1 -24.71 -4.77 -94.22
C MET A 1 -23.43 -5.09 -93.46
N SER A 2 -23.29 -6.35 -93.06
CA SER A 2 -22.47 -7.37 -93.73
C SER A 2 -21.03 -7.25 -93.21
N SER A 3 -20.63 -8.15 -92.29
CA SER A 3 -19.74 -9.31 -92.56
C SER A 3 -18.28 -8.84 -92.72
N SER A 4 -17.24 -9.41 -92.11
CA SER A 4 -17.02 -10.76 -91.60
C SER A 4 -15.62 -10.80 -90.96
N GLU A 5 -15.52 -11.59 -89.88
CA GLU A 5 -14.36 -12.27 -89.27
C GLU A 5 -13.32 -12.89 -90.24
N PRO A 6 -12.23 -13.57 -89.76
CA PRO A 6 -11.61 -13.67 -88.42
C PRO A 6 -10.05 -13.61 -88.49
N GLU A 7 -9.32 -13.87 -87.39
CA GLU A 7 -8.37 -15.00 -87.27
C GLU A 7 -7.44 -14.91 -86.01
N ILE A 8 -7.70 -15.84 -85.08
CA ILE A 8 -6.79 -16.66 -84.24
C ILE A 8 -5.87 -16.04 -83.16
N ARG A 9 -6.16 -16.49 -81.93
CA ARG A 9 -5.43 -16.45 -80.64
C ARG A 9 -4.26 -17.47 -80.64
N PRO A 10 -3.26 -17.37 -79.73
CA PRO A 10 -3.47 -18.00 -78.41
C PRO A 10 -2.72 -17.38 -77.20
N GLN A 11 -3.29 -17.67 -76.02
CA GLN A 11 -2.63 -18.03 -74.74
C GLN A 11 -1.67 -17.02 -74.08
N ASP A 12 -1.64 -16.79 -72.76
CA ASP A 12 -2.34 -17.31 -71.58
C ASP A 12 -1.93 -16.39 -70.40
N GLU A 13 -2.49 -16.67 -69.22
CA GLU A 13 -2.06 -16.24 -67.87
C GLU A 13 -2.79 -15.04 -67.26
N GLY A 14 -3.68 -15.35 -66.31
CA GLY A 14 -3.89 -14.49 -65.14
C GLY A 14 -5.33 -14.29 -64.64
N LYS A 15 -6.06 -15.38 -64.39
CA LYS A 15 -7.33 -15.52 -63.61
C LYS A 15 -7.79 -14.27 -62.83
N HIS A 16 -8.86 -13.63 -63.27
CA HIS A 16 -10.25 -13.82 -62.81
C HIS A 16 -10.49 -13.70 -61.29
N GLN A 17 -11.03 -12.53 -60.94
CA GLN A 17 -12.01 -12.31 -59.87
C GLN A 17 -13.08 -13.41 -59.91
N ASP A 18 -13.32 -14.05 -58.76
CA ASP A 18 -14.61 -14.65 -58.46
C ASP A 18 -14.90 -14.52 -56.97
N THR A 19 -16.08 -14.00 -56.71
CA THR A 19 -16.75 -13.80 -55.43
C THR A 19 -16.87 -15.10 -54.63
N GLU A 20 -16.14 -15.19 -53.52
CA GLU A 20 -16.28 -16.29 -52.56
C GLU A 20 -17.11 -15.83 -51.34
N ASN A 21 -18.40 -16.14 -51.44
CA ASN A 21 -19.36 -16.49 -50.38
C ASN A 21 -18.87 -16.28 -48.92
N VAL A 22 -19.19 -15.11 -48.34
CA VAL A 22 -19.06 -14.87 -46.89
C VAL A 22 -20.12 -15.71 -46.20
N ARG A 23 -19.75 -16.92 -45.76
CA ARG A 23 -20.55 -17.69 -44.80
C ARG A 23 -20.69 -16.86 -43.53
N GLU A 24 -21.90 -16.42 -43.23
CA GLU A 24 -22.27 -16.01 -41.88
C GLU A 24 -21.83 -17.11 -40.91
N PRO A 25 -21.22 -16.78 -39.75
CA PRO A 25 -20.89 -17.79 -38.76
C PRO A 25 -22.19 -18.47 -38.35
N SER A 26 -22.25 -19.79 -38.56
CA SER A 26 -23.34 -20.65 -38.15
C SER A 26 -23.71 -20.36 -36.69
N SER A 27 -25.01 -20.19 -36.46
CA SER A 27 -25.66 -19.95 -35.15
C SER A 27 -25.28 -20.94 -34.05
N ASP A 28 -24.60 -22.03 -34.37
CA ASP A 28 -24.12 -23.03 -33.43
C ASP A 28 -22.85 -22.59 -32.66
N THR A 29 -22.04 -21.66 -33.18
CA THR A 29 -20.84 -21.17 -32.45
C THR A 29 -21.15 -20.04 -31.47
N GLN A 30 -22.34 -19.43 -31.56
CA GLN A 30 -22.81 -18.43 -30.59
C GLN A 30 -23.49 -19.05 -29.37
N ASN A 31 -24.06 -20.25 -29.49
CA ASN A 31 -24.71 -20.94 -28.37
C ASN A 31 -23.72 -21.63 -27.40
N ASP A 32 -22.48 -21.90 -27.81
CA ASP A 32 -21.47 -22.50 -26.94
C ASP A 32 -20.83 -21.50 -25.95
N LEU A 33 -21.06 -20.20 -26.15
CA LEU A 33 -20.60 -19.15 -25.21
C LEU A 33 -21.69 -18.69 -24.23
N GLU A 34 -22.94 -19.09 -24.43
CA GLU A 34 -24.06 -18.76 -23.53
C GLU A 34 -24.40 -19.88 -22.52
N SER A 35 -23.68 -21.02 -22.56
CA SER A 35 -23.81 -22.11 -21.57
C SER A 35 -22.65 -22.14 -20.55
N GLY A 36 -22.35 -20.99 -19.95
CA GLY A 36 -21.38 -20.87 -18.87
C GLY A 36 -22.00 -20.20 -17.65
N ASP A 37 -22.60 -20.99 -16.77
CA ASP A 37 -23.13 -20.66 -15.43
C ASP A 37 -22.59 -19.32 -14.89
N GLU A 38 -23.40 -18.24 -14.95
CA GLU A 38 -23.00 -16.95 -14.37
C GLU A 38 -22.65 -17.18 -12.89
N PRO A 39 -21.47 -16.75 -12.43
CA PRO A 39 -20.99 -17.07 -11.10
C PRO A 39 -21.98 -16.55 -10.05
N SER A 40 -22.47 -17.45 -9.20
CA SER A 40 -23.45 -17.08 -8.18
C SER A 40 -22.88 -16.01 -7.24
N VAL A 41 -23.74 -15.15 -6.69
CA VAL A 41 -23.34 -14.12 -5.70
C VAL A 41 -22.58 -14.74 -4.51
N ALA A 42 -22.98 -15.95 -4.10
CA ALA A 42 -22.32 -16.69 -3.02
C ALA A 42 -20.90 -17.15 -3.38
N GLU A 43 -20.65 -17.50 -4.64
CA GLU A 43 -19.34 -17.88 -5.15
C GLU A 43 -18.39 -16.66 -5.19
N ILE A 44 -18.88 -15.52 -5.70
CA ILE A 44 -18.15 -14.24 -5.69
C ILE A 44 -17.79 -13.83 -4.25
N GLU A 45 -18.73 -13.93 -3.31
CA GLU A 45 -18.48 -13.59 -1.90
C GLU A 45 -17.45 -14.53 -1.26
N ARG A 46 -17.47 -15.82 -1.60
CA ARG A 46 -16.47 -16.80 -1.13
C ARG A 46 -15.08 -16.46 -1.64
N ILE A 47 -14.95 -16.01 -2.89
CA ILE A 47 -13.67 -15.60 -3.49
C ILE A 47 -13.13 -14.36 -2.76
N TYR A 48 -13.96 -13.32 -2.58
CA TYR A 48 -13.54 -12.12 -1.84
C TYR A 48 -13.18 -12.42 -0.39
N ARG A 49 -13.85 -13.37 0.27
CA ARG A 49 -13.49 -13.80 1.62
C ARG A 49 -12.12 -14.48 1.68
N LYS A 50 -11.74 -15.27 0.66
CA LYS A 50 -10.38 -15.85 0.56
C LYS A 50 -9.31 -14.75 0.45
N LEU A 51 -9.58 -13.73 -0.36
CA LEU A 51 -8.73 -12.53 -0.47
C LEU A 51 -8.64 -11.80 0.87
N ASP A 52 -9.78 -11.60 1.54
CA ASP A 52 -9.87 -10.90 2.82
C ASP A 52 -8.99 -11.58 3.89
N TYR A 53 -9.05 -12.91 4.01
CA TYR A 53 -8.23 -13.67 4.97
C TYR A 53 -6.72 -13.59 4.71
N ARG A 54 -6.31 -13.24 3.49
CA ARG A 54 -4.89 -13.16 3.13
C ARG A 54 -4.35 -11.74 3.18
N ILE A 55 -5.09 -10.77 2.61
CA ILE A 55 -4.63 -9.39 2.45
C ILE A 55 -4.86 -8.59 3.73
N ILE A 56 -6.06 -8.68 4.33
CA ILE A 56 -6.45 -7.80 5.44
C ILE A 56 -5.60 -8.06 6.69
N PRO A 57 -5.32 -9.30 7.14
CA PRO A 57 -4.44 -9.53 8.28
C PRO A 57 -3.01 -9.01 8.05
N ALA A 58 -2.46 -9.22 6.85
CA ALA A 58 -1.14 -8.72 6.50
C ALA A 58 -1.07 -7.18 6.56
N PHE A 59 -2.12 -6.51 6.07
CA PHE A 59 -2.25 -5.05 6.11
C PHE A 59 -2.46 -4.53 7.52
N TRP A 60 -3.24 -5.25 8.32
CA TRP A 60 -3.48 -4.94 9.71
C TRP A 60 -2.19 -4.99 10.52
N VAL A 61 -1.39 -6.06 10.38
CA VAL A 61 -0.10 -6.20 11.06
C VAL A 61 0.91 -5.15 10.59
N LEU A 62 1.00 -4.91 9.28
CA LEU A 62 1.85 -3.86 8.70
C LEU A 62 1.52 -2.50 9.33
N TYR A 63 0.24 -2.12 9.32
CA TYR A 63 -0.21 -0.83 9.81
C TYR A 63 -0.05 -0.71 11.33
N PHE A 64 -0.31 -1.80 12.06
CA PHE A 64 -0.07 -1.89 13.50
C PHE A 64 1.39 -1.57 13.86
N LEU A 65 2.36 -2.22 13.19
CA LEU A 65 3.78 -2.07 13.47
C LEU A 65 4.33 -0.70 13.05
N CYS A 66 3.93 -0.23 11.86
CA CYS A 66 4.31 1.10 11.41
C CYS A 66 3.72 2.19 12.32
N SER A 67 2.52 1.97 12.86
CA SER A 67 1.93 2.86 13.84
C SER A 67 2.64 2.80 15.19
N ALA A 68 3.08 1.61 15.63
CA ALA A 68 3.84 1.44 16.86
C ALA A 68 5.14 2.23 16.81
N ILE A 69 5.96 2.04 15.75
CA ILE A 69 7.25 2.74 15.59
C ILE A 69 7.06 4.26 15.56
N ARG A 70 5.99 4.76 14.92
CA ARG A 70 5.68 6.19 14.87
C ARG A 70 5.41 6.76 16.27
N SER A 71 4.66 6.04 17.10
CA SER A 71 4.26 6.48 18.44
C SER A 71 5.32 6.26 19.51
N ASN A 72 6.27 5.33 19.30
CA ASN A 72 7.32 4.99 20.28
C ASN A 72 8.10 6.20 20.79
N VAL A 73 8.34 7.20 19.95
CA VAL A 73 9.09 8.40 20.33
C VAL A 73 8.30 9.36 21.21
N GLY A 74 6.96 9.29 21.19
CA GLY A 74 6.12 10.01 22.14
C GLY A 74 6.23 9.37 23.52
N LEU A 75 6.17 8.04 23.58
CA LEU A 75 6.34 7.27 24.81
C LEU A 75 7.76 7.42 25.38
N ALA A 76 8.79 7.44 24.53
CA ALA A 76 10.17 7.62 24.96
C ALA A 76 10.44 8.98 25.64
N GLN A 77 9.63 10.00 25.37
CA GLN A 77 9.75 11.30 26.04
C GLN A 77 9.25 11.27 27.48
N THR A 78 8.33 10.36 27.81
CA THR A 78 7.74 10.26 29.15
C THR A 78 8.23 9.04 29.93
N MET A 79 8.97 8.15 29.27
CA MET A 79 9.48 6.93 29.86
C MET A 79 10.57 7.20 30.88
N ASN A 80 10.43 6.71 32.11
CA ASN A 80 11.46 6.79 33.17
C ASN A 80 11.97 8.23 33.43
N MET A 81 11.09 9.22 33.29
CA MET A 81 11.42 10.63 33.57
C MET A 81 11.89 10.84 35.01
N ASP A 82 11.33 10.12 35.98
CA ASP A 82 11.66 10.27 37.41
C ASP A 82 13.13 9.98 37.73
N VAL A 83 13.77 9.13 36.92
CA VAL A 83 15.19 8.76 37.06
C VAL A 83 16.08 9.42 36.00
N GLY A 84 15.54 10.31 35.16
CA GLY A 84 16.28 10.99 34.11
C GLY A 84 16.70 10.07 32.94
N HIS A 85 15.99 8.96 32.74
CA HIS A 85 16.26 8.02 31.64
C HIS A 85 15.28 8.19 30.46
N ASP A 86 14.60 9.33 30.39
CA ASP A 86 13.78 9.70 29.24
C ASP A 86 14.63 10.16 28.04
N LEU A 87 14.01 10.21 26.86
CA LEU A 87 14.66 10.62 25.63
C LEU A 87 15.29 12.02 25.72
N GLY A 88 14.67 12.95 26.44
CA GLY A 88 15.16 14.32 26.61
C GLY A 88 16.40 14.36 27.49
N SER A 89 16.35 13.68 28.64
CA SER A 89 17.46 13.64 29.60
C SER A 89 18.68 12.88 29.06
N VAL A 90 18.48 11.72 28.42
CA VAL A 90 19.59 10.87 27.94
C VAL A 90 20.33 11.48 26.74
N LEU A 91 19.63 12.21 25.87
CA LEU A 91 20.24 12.86 24.70
C LEU A 91 20.54 14.36 24.95
N HIS A 92 20.27 14.88 26.15
CA HIS A 92 20.37 16.30 26.50
C HIS A 92 19.62 17.21 25.52
N LEU A 93 18.37 16.87 25.21
CA LEU A 93 17.55 17.59 24.24
C LEU A 93 16.71 18.68 24.91
N THR A 94 16.59 19.81 24.23
CA THR A 94 15.59 20.82 24.61
C THR A 94 14.21 20.46 24.07
N PRO A 95 13.12 20.91 24.71
CA PRO A 95 11.75 20.71 24.19
C PRO A 95 11.55 21.23 22.77
N HIS A 96 12.24 22.32 22.41
CA HIS A 96 12.24 22.86 21.06
C HIS A 96 12.87 21.88 20.06
N GLN A 97 13.98 21.24 20.42
CA GLN A 97 14.63 20.25 19.56
C GLN A 97 13.73 19.02 19.35
N ILE A 98 13.11 18.50 20.41
CA ILE A 98 12.19 17.36 20.30
C ILE A 98 11.02 17.68 19.36
N SER A 99 10.38 18.85 19.56
CA SER A 99 9.30 19.34 18.70
C SER A 99 9.74 19.51 17.23
N THR A 100 10.95 20.03 17.00
CA THR A 100 11.52 20.17 15.66
C THR A 100 11.70 18.81 14.98
N GLY A 101 12.21 17.81 15.70
CA GLY A 101 12.35 16.44 15.19
C GLY A 101 11.01 15.77 14.87
N LEU A 102 9.99 15.99 15.71
CA LEU A 102 8.62 15.55 15.46
C LEU A 102 8.04 16.19 14.19
N ALA A 103 8.24 17.50 14.01
CA ALA A 103 7.75 18.23 12.83
C ALA A 103 8.44 17.78 11.53
N LEU A 104 9.77 17.58 11.57
CA LEU A 104 10.55 17.13 10.40
C LEU A 104 10.01 15.82 9.79
N PHE A 105 9.56 14.89 10.63
CA PHE A 105 8.90 13.66 10.16
C PHE A 105 7.69 13.98 9.27
N TYR A 106 6.78 14.85 9.73
CA TYR A 106 5.57 15.20 8.99
C TYR A 106 5.86 16.00 7.72
N VAL A 107 6.83 16.92 7.76
CA VAL A 107 7.26 17.66 6.57
C VAL A 107 7.74 16.70 5.48
N CYS A 108 8.60 15.75 5.84
CA CYS A 108 9.10 14.76 4.88
C CYS A 108 7.99 13.82 4.42
N TYR A 109 7.12 13.39 5.33
CA TYR A 109 5.97 12.56 4.99
C TYR A 109 5.12 13.23 3.90
N VAL A 110 4.76 14.51 4.05
CA VAL A 110 3.94 15.25 3.08
C VAL A 110 4.65 15.44 1.75
N VAL A 111 5.92 15.86 1.76
CA VAL A 111 6.70 16.13 0.53
C VAL A 111 6.90 14.86 -0.29
N PHE A 112 7.17 13.74 0.36
CA PHE A 112 7.45 12.47 -0.31
C PHE A 112 6.22 11.59 -0.54
N ASP A 113 5.03 11.97 -0.05
CA ASP A 113 3.82 11.16 -0.19
C ASP A 113 3.45 10.95 -1.66
N LEU A 114 3.39 12.03 -2.44
CA LEU A 114 3.05 11.97 -3.86
C LEU A 114 4.13 11.26 -4.70
N PRO A 115 5.43 11.59 -4.56
CA PRO A 115 6.50 10.84 -5.23
C PRO A 115 6.48 9.34 -4.91
N SER A 116 6.33 8.95 -3.64
CA SER A 116 6.32 7.56 -3.21
C SER A 116 5.16 6.78 -3.84
N ASN A 117 3.96 7.36 -3.86
CA ASN A 117 2.79 6.74 -4.50
C ASN A 117 2.97 6.58 -6.01
N LEU A 118 3.52 7.58 -6.70
CA LEU A 118 3.74 7.49 -8.14
C LEU A 118 4.72 6.35 -8.47
N VAL A 119 5.79 6.21 -7.69
CA VAL A 119 6.76 5.12 -7.88
C VAL A 119 6.12 3.75 -7.64
N MET A 120 5.24 3.63 -6.64
CA MET A 120 4.52 2.40 -6.37
C MET A 120 3.62 1.95 -7.54
N THR A 121 3.05 2.88 -8.33
CA THR A 121 2.28 2.48 -9.53
C THR A 121 3.13 1.83 -10.62
N ARG A 122 4.45 2.07 -10.61
CA ARG A 122 5.40 1.50 -11.59
C ARG A 122 6.09 0.23 -11.10
N LEU A 123 6.21 0.04 -9.79
CA LEU A 123 6.85 -1.12 -9.17
C LEU A 123 5.81 -2.13 -8.68
N SER A 124 6.22 -3.38 -8.45
CA SER A 124 5.34 -4.39 -7.86
C SER A 124 4.86 -3.91 -6.47
N PRO A 125 3.54 -3.68 -6.27
CA PRO A 125 3.02 -3.10 -5.04
C PRO A 125 3.37 -3.92 -3.78
N HIS A 126 3.43 -5.25 -3.90
CA HIS A 126 3.80 -6.12 -2.78
C HIS A 126 5.25 -5.91 -2.30
N VAL A 127 6.19 -5.74 -3.25
CA VAL A 127 7.60 -5.47 -2.95
C VAL A 127 7.75 -4.07 -2.38
N TRP A 128 7.02 -3.10 -2.93
CA TRP A 128 7.02 -1.72 -2.43
C TRP A 128 6.57 -1.65 -0.97
N MET A 129 5.44 -2.30 -0.65
CA MET A 129 4.92 -2.39 0.73
C MET A 129 5.91 -3.05 1.67
N SER A 130 6.46 -4.19 1.28
CA SER A 130 7.42 -4.92 2.12
C SER A 130 8.69 -4.11 2.36
N ARG A 131 9.21 -3.41 1.34
CA ARG A 131 10.38 -2.52 1.48
C ARG A 131 10.09 -1.38 2.47
N ILE A 132 8.90 -0.78 2.42
CA ILE A 132 8.52 0.25 3.38
C ILE A 132 8.66 -0.30 4.81
N VAL A 133 8.05 -1.44 5.10
CA VAL A 133 8.09 -2.05 6.44
C VAL A 133 9.50 -2.38 6.89
N ILE A 134 10.31 -2.98 6.01
CA ILE A 134 11.70 -3.31 6.32
C ILE A 134 12.49 -2.03 6.63
N SER A 135 12.35 -0.98 5.80
CA SER A 135 13.06 0.29 5.99
C SER A 135 12.64 0.98 7.29
N VAL A 136 11.35 0.93 7.61
CA VAL A 136 10.79 1.45 8.86
C VAL A 136 11.36 0.70 10.07
N GLY A 137 11.43 -0.63 9.99
CA GLY A 137 12.02 -1.45 11.04
C GLY A 137 13.51 -1.17 11.24
N ILE A 138 14.28 -1.04 10.16
CA ILE A 138 15.72 -0.69 10.22
C ILE A 138 15.91 0.67 10.89
N ILE A 139 15.22 1.71 10.41
CA ILE A 139 15.34 3.05 10.98
C ILE A 139 14.86 3.06 12.43
N GLY A 140 13.77 2.35 12.73
CA GLY A 140 13.25 2.17 14.10
C GLY A 140 14.26 1.52 15.04
N SER A 141 14.95 0.46 14.61
CA SER A 141 16.04 -0.14 15.40
C SER A 141 17.23 0.81 15.56
N CYS A 142 17.58 1.59 14.53
CA CYS A 142 18.64 2.61 14.62
C CYS A 142 18.29 3.72 15.62
N MET A 143 17.01 3.98 15.91
CA MET A 143 16.61 4.93 16.95
C MET A 143 17.06 4.51 18.35
N ALA A 144 17.28 3.22 18.61
CA ALA A 144 17.85 2.77 19.88
C ALA A 144 19.30 3.27 20.09
N ALA A 145 20.03 3.56 19.01
CA ALA A 145 21.44 3.96 19.04
C ALA A 145 21.64 5.49 18.95
N MET A 146 20.60 6.29 19.19
CA MET A 146 20.70 7.76 19.16
C MET A 146 21.58 8.28 20.30
N LYS A 147 22.50 9.19 19.97
CA LYS A 147 23.45 9.81 20.92
C LYS A 147 23.38 11.33 20.97
N ALA A 148 22.69 11.97 20.02
CA ALA A 148 22.65 13.42 19.90
C ALA A 148 21.37 13.92 19.20
N ALA A 149 21.08 15.22 19.33
CA ALA A 149 19.97 15.90 18.66
C ALA A 149 19.99 15.71 17.13
N TRP A 150 21.17 15.76 16.51
CA TRP A 150 21.32 15.53 15.08
C TRP A 150 20.85 14.12 14.66
N SER A 151 21.16 13.09 15.46
CA SER A 151 20.73 11.71 15.19
C SER A 151 19.20 11.60 15.21
N LEU A 152 18.54 12.30 16.14
CA LEU A 152 17.09 12.37 16.17
C LEU A 152 16.55 13.00 14.88
N TYR A 153 17.07 14.15 14.45
CA TYR A 153 16.59 14.81 13.23
C TYR A 153 16.77 13.96 11.98
N LEU A 154 17.95 13.36 11.82
CA LEU A 154 18.26 12.52 10.68
C LEU A 154 17.34 11.30 10.62
N LEU A 155 17.21 10.56 11.73
CA LEU A 155 16.37 9.37 11.77
C LEU A 155 14.88 9.71 11.58
N ARG A 156 14.41 10.85 12.08
CA ARG A 156 13.03 11.31 11.86
C ARG A 156 12.77 11.70 10.42
N LEU A 157 13.71 12.40 9.80
CA LEU A 157 13.65 12.74 8.38
C LEU A 157 13.60 11.46 7.53
N LEU A 158 14.52 10.53 7.77
CA LEU A 158 14.55 9.24 7.05
C LEU A 158 13.27 8.45 7.27
N LEU A 159 12.78 8.37 8.51
CA LEU A 159 11.53 7.70 8.84
C LEU A 159 10.34 8.30 8.08
N GLY A 160 10.28 9.63 7.96
CA GLY A 160 9.26 10.34 7.19
C GLY A 160 9.30 9.98 5.71
N ILE A 161 10.50 9.97 5.11
CA ILE A 161 10.71 9.61 3.69
C ILE A 161 10.28 8.16 3.42
N VAL A 162 10.63 7.22 4.29
CA VAL A 162 10.31 5.80 4.04
C VAL A 162 8.85 5.44 4.32
N ILE A 163 8.19 6.13 5.27
CA ILE A 163 6.77 5.93 5.61
C ILE A 163 5.85 6.64 4.61
N ALA A 164 6.35 7.66 3.92
CA ALA A 164 5.58 8.40 2.92
C ALA A 164 4.98 7.45 1.88
N GLY A 165 3.70 7.66 1.54
CA GLY A 165 2.99 6.82 0.58
C GLY A 165 2.51 5.47 1.12
N MET A 166 2.74 5.13 2.40
CA MET A 166 2.28 3.86 2.97
C MET A 166 0.74 3.78 2.98
N TRP A 167 0.07 4.78 3.54
CA TRP A 167 -1.39 4.78 3.69
C TRP A 167 -2.14 4.87 2.34
N PRO A 168 -1.85 5.86 1.48
CA PRO A 168 -2.40 5.88 0.12
C PRO A 168 -1.95 4.67 -0.71
N GLY A 169 -0.75 4.14 -0.45
CA GLY A 169 -0.27 2.97 -1.16
C GLY A 169 -1.03 1.69 -0.79
N MET A 170 -1.33 1.49 0.48
CA MET A 170 -2.20 0.40 0.94
C MET A 170 -3.59 0.53 0.32
N THR A 171 -4.12 1.76 0.27
CA THR A 171 -5.42 2.02 -0.36
C THR A 171 -5.40 1.66 -1.85
N TYR A 172 -4.38 2.08 -2.59
CA TYR A 172 -4.20 1.68 -3.98
C TYR A 172 -4.00 0.16 -4.15
N TYR A 173 -3.28 -0.50 -3.25
CA TYR A 173 -3.14 -1.95 -3.32
C TYR A 173 -4.52 -2.63 -3.20
N LEU A 174 -5.38 -2.17 -2.29
CA LEU A 174 -6.75 -2.70 -2.19
C LEU A 174 -7.56 -2.45 -3.46
N THR A 175 -7.39 -1.31 -4.13
CA THR A 175 -8.13 -1.06 -5.39
C THR A 175 -7.71 -1.98 -6.54
N LEU A 176 -6.57 -2.68 -6.44
CA LEU A 176 -6.19 -3.71 -7.40
C LEU A 176 -6.98 -5.01 -7.22
N PHE A 177 -7.33 -5.36 -5.98
CA PHE A 177 -7.98 -6.63 -5.64
C PHE A 177 -9.48 -6.51 -5.34
N TYR A 178 -9.97 -5.30 -5.07
CA TYR A 178 -11.34 -5.06 -4.63
C TYR A 178 -12.04 -3.96 -5.44
N PRO A 179 -13.33 -4.14 -5.76
CA PRO A 179 -14.11 -3.10 -6.41
C PRO A 179 -14.39 -1.94 -5.44
N PRO A 180 -14.64 -0.71 -5.94
CA PRO A 180 -14.82 0.48 -5.11
C PRO A 180 -15.91 0.35 -4.02
N SER A 181 -16.98 -0.39 -4.31
CA SER A 181 -18.07 -0.68 -3.36
C SER A 181 -17.61 -1.46 -2.12
N ARG A 182 -16.52 -2.23 -2.26
CA ARG A 182 -15.97 -3.14 -1.26
C ARG A 182 -14.75 -2.55 -0.55
N THR A 183 -13.98 -1.71 -1.22
CA THR A 183 -12.72 -1.14 -0.71
C THR A 183 -12.90 -0.34 0.57
N GLY A 184 -13.95 0.50 0.68
CA GLY A 184 -14.17 1.36 1.86
C GLY A 184 -14.27 0.59 3.18
N LYS A 185 -15.03 -0.51 3.21
CA LYS A 185 -15.17 -1.37 4.40
C LYS A 185 -13.82 -1.95 4.85
N ARG A 186 -12.99 -2.34 3.89
CA ARG A 186 -11.67 -2.97 4.12
C ARG A 186 -10.62 -1.95 4.58
N ILE A 187 -10.75 -0.71 4.12
CA ILE A 187 -10.00 0.42 4.67
C ILE A 187 -10.28 0.58 6.16
N GLY A 188 -11.57 0.59 6.54
CA GLY A 188 -11.96 0.64 7.95
C GLY A 188 -11.36 -0.51 8.78
N GLN A 189 -11.37 -1.73 8.25
CA GLN A 189 -10.83 -2.91 8.94
C GLN A 189 -9.34 -2.79 9.27
N TYR A 190 -8.48 -2.45 8.31
CA TYR A 190 -7.05 -2.29 8.62
C TYR A 190 -6.80 -1.04 9.47
N PHE A 191 -7.62 0.01 9.35
CA PHE A 191 -7.44 1.24 10.11
C PHE A 191 -7.61 1.03 11.63
N THR A 192 -8.43 0.05 12.03
CA THR A 192 -8.55 -0.36 13.45
C THR A 192 -7.21 -0.73 14.08
N ALA A 193 -6.23 -1.18 13.27
CA ALA A 193 -4.91 -1.56 13.75
C ALA A 193 -4.14 -0.38 14.37
N ALA A 194 -4.35 0.86 13.90
CA ALA A 194 -3.70 2.03 14.51
C ALA A 194 -4.19 2.28 15.94
N GLN A 195 -5.50 2.16 16.17
CA GLN A 195 -6.09 2.38 17.50
C GLN A 195 -5.65 1.30 18.47
N ILE A 196 -5.66 0.04 18.02
CA ILE A 196 -5.20 -1.10 18.82
C ILE A 196 -3.69 -1.01 19.08
N SER A 197 -2.91 -0.56 18.09
CA SER A 197 -1.48 -0.27 18.25
C SER A 197 -1.23 0.76 19.34
N ALA A 198 -1.94 1.89 19.34
CA ALA A 198 -1.77 2.90 20.38
C ALA A 198 -2.01 2.35 21.80
N ALA A 199 -3.06 1.54 21.98
CA ALA A 199 -3.37 0.92 23.27
C ALA A 199 -2.33 -0.12 23.69
N VAL A 200 -2.00 -1.05 22.80
CA VAL A 200 -1.06 -2.16 23.10
C VAL A 200 0.35 -1.62 23.32
N VAL A 201 0.82 -0.70 22.49
CA VAL A 201 2.17 -0.13 22.60
C VAL A 201 2.31 0.68 23.89
N GLY A 202 1.27 1.42 24.29
CA GLY A 202 1.23 2.09 25.59
C GLY A 202 1.40 1.10 26.75
N LEU A 203 0.65 -0.01 26.75
CA LEU A 203 0.75 -1.04 27.80
C LEU A 203 2.11 -1.76 27.81
N VAL A 204 2.60 -2.16 26.63
CA VAL A 204 3.90 -2.83 26.48
C VAL A 204 5.05 -1.91 26.88
N SER A 205 4.90 -0.59 26.68
CA SER A 205 5.90 0.40 27.12
C SER A 205 6.16 0.37 28.63
N ALA A 206 5.15 0.09 29.45
CA ALA A 206 5.31 -0.09 30.89
C ALA A 206 6.13 -1.35 31.26
N GLY A 207 6.15 -2.35 30.38
CA GLY A 207 7.05 -3.50 30.49
C GLY A 207 8.51 -3.10 30.22
N PHE A 208 8.73 -2.33 29.15
CA PHE A 208 10.07 -1.83 28.80
C PHE A 208 10.64 -0.85 29.85
N GLN A 209 9.77 -0.11 30.55
CA GLN A 209 10.18 0.71 31.69
C GLN A 209 10.85 -0.10 32.82
N LYS A 210 10.47 -1.37 33.01
CA LYS A 210 11.06 -2.24 34.02
C LYS A 210 12.42 -2.81 33.61
N MET A 211 12.72 -2.83 32.31
CA MET A 211 14.00 -3.30 31.75
C MET A 211 15.07 -2.19 31.74
N ASP A 212 14.85 -1.14 32.53
CA ASP A 212 15.71 0.03 32.54
C ASP A 212 17.07 -0.27 33.17
N GLY A 213 18.14 0.09 32.46
CA GLY A 213 19.51 -0.22 32.88
C GLY A 213 19.94 -1.67 32.62
N GLU A 214 19.05 -2.54 32.10
CA GLU A 214 19.44 -3.89 31.72
C GLU A 214 20.46 -3.86 30.58
N ARG A 215 21.64 -4.45 30.83
CA ARG A 215 22.78 -4.51 29.89
C ARG A 215 23.27 -3.13 29.42
N GLY A 216 23.04 -2.08 30.21
CA GLY A 216 23.50 -0.72 29.91
C GLY A 216 22.63 0.05 28.89
N LEU A 217 21.43 -0.45 28.59
CA LEU A 217 20.44 0.23 27.77
C LEU A 217 19.29 0.73 28.64
N VAL A 218 18.78 1.92 28.34
CA VAL A 218 17.59 2.46 29.01
C VAL A 218 16.31 1.89 28.40
N GLY A 219 15.20 1.94 29.14
CA GLY A 219 13.94 1.31 28.74
C GLY A 219 13.46 1.67 27.33
N PHE A 220 13.60 2.94 26.91
CA PHE A 220 13.16 3.35 25.57
C PHE A 220 14.05 2.80 24.44
N GLN A 221 15.35 2.55 24.72
CA GLN A 221 16.26 1.97 23.73
C GLN A 221 15.89 0.51 23.47
N TRP A 222 15.56 -0.24 24.52
CA TRP A 222 15.02 -1.59 24.39
C TRP A 222 13.73 -1.61 23.57
N MET A 223 12.82 -0.67 23.84
CA MET A 223 11.57 -0.53 23.09
C MET A 223 11.84 -0.31 21.59
N PHE A 224 12.68 0.67 21.22
CA PHE A 224 13.02 0.92 19.82
C PHE A 224 13.67 -0.28 19.14
N LEU A 225 14.59 -0.95 19.83
CA LEU A 225 15.31 -2.10 19.29
C LEU A 225 14.36 -3.28 19.01
N VAL A 226 13.55 -3.66 19.99
CA VAL A 226 12.64 -4.82 19.89
C VAL A 226 11.54 -4.57 18.87
N TYR A 227 10.87 -3.41 18.90
CA TYR A 227 9.85 -3.08 17.90
C TYR A 227 10.44 -3.00 16.49
N GLY A 228 11.64 -2.43 16.34
CA GLY A 228 12.33 -2.36 15.05
C GLY A 228 12.66 -3.75 14.50
N ILE A 229 13.23 -4.65 15.32
CA ILE A 229 13.57 -6.01 14.90
C ILE A 229 12.33 -6.80 14.50
N ILE A 230 11.25 -6.76 15.31
CA ILE A 230 9.98 -7.42 15.00
C ILE A 230 9.45 -6.91 13.65
N THR A 231 9.55 -5.59 13.43
CA THR A 231 9.09 -4.98 12.17
C THR A 231 9.93 -5.41 10.97
N ILE A 232 11.24 -5.55 11.12
CA ILE A 232 12.11 -6.08 10.04
C ILE A 232 11.70 -7.51 9.69
N VAL A 233 11.54 -8.37 10.69
CA VAL A 233 11.14 -9.77 10.50
C VAL A 233 9.80 -9.86 9.79
N VAL A 234 8.81 -9.09 10.24
CA VAL A 234 7.49 -9.04 9.59
C VAL A 234 7.59 -8.48 8.17
N GLY A 235 8.41 -7.46 7.94
CA GLY A 235 8.67 -6.92 6.60
C GLY A 235 9.23 -7.96 5.63
N ILE A 236 10.10 -8.86 6.11
CA ILE A 236 10.62 -9.98 5.31
C ILE A 236 9.51 -11.01 5.05
N VAL A 237 8.71 -11.36 6.06
CA VAL A 237 7.59 -12.31 5.91
C VAL A 237 6.51 -11.76 4.96
N LEU A 238 6.27 -10.45 4.95
CA LEU A 238 5.32 -9.80 4.05
C LEU A 238 5.67 -9.99 2.57
N LEU A 239 6.95 -10.17 2.22
CA LEU A 239 7.34 -10.50 0.84
C LEU A 239 6.71 -11.79 0.34
N TRP A 240 6.43 -12.75 1.23
CA TRP A 240 5.80 -14.03 0.90
C TRP A 240 4.29 -14.02 1.15
N TRP A 241 3.84 -13.24 2.14
CA TRP A 241 2.44 -13.19 2.52
C TRP A 241 1.58 -12.43 1.49
N LEU A 242 2.05 -11.26 1.05
CA LEU A 242 1.30 -10.36 0.17
C LEU A 242 1.33 -10.85 -1.30
N PRO A 243 0.18 -11.11 -1.93
CA PRO A 243 0.15 -11.49 -3.33
C PRO A 243 0.60 -10.35 -4.27
N ASP A 244 1.20 -10.67 -5.41
CA ASP A 244 1.43 -9.66 -6.45
C ASP A 244 0.11 -9.29 -7.16
N ARG A 245 0.13 -8.20 -7.94
CA ARG A 245 -0.98 -7.68 -8.74
C ARG A 245 -1.79 -8.80 -9.41
N PRO A 246 -3.14 -8.72 -9.43
CA PRO A 246 -3.94 -9.67 -10.19
C PRO A 246 -3.60 -9.53 -11.67
N LEU A 247 -3.12 -10.62 -12.26
CA LEU A 247 -2.81 -10.73 -13.69
C LEU A 247 -3.97 -11.45 -14.38
N ALA A 248 -4.06 -11.27 -15.70
CA ALA A 248 -4.96 -12.09 -16.50
C ALA A 248 -4.65 -13.58 -16.27
N PRO A 249 -5.66 -14.46 -16.19
CA PRO A 249 -5.46 -15.89 -16.00
C PRO A 249 -4.50 -16.46 -17.05
N GLY A 250 -3.45 -17.15 -16.58
CA GLY A 250 -2.37 -17.68 -17.44
C GLY A 250 -1.26 -16.68 -17.82
N ALA A 251 -1.42 -15.38 -17.56
CA ALA A 251 -0.38 -14.39 -17.82
C ALA A 251 0.64 -14.32 -16.69
N GLN A 252 1.93 -14.40 -17.03
CA GLN A 252 3.03 -14.11 -16.10
C GLN A 252 3.46 -12.65 -16.29
N ALA A 253 3.58 -11.90 -15.19
CA ALA A 253 4.13 -10.55 -15.26
C ALA A 253 5.56 -10.59 -15.83
N PRO A 254 5.92 -9.73 -16.80
CA PRO A 254 7.30 -9.60 -17.22
C PRO A 254 8.15 -9.18 -16.02
N ARG A 255 9.16 -10.00 -15.69
CA ARG A 255 10.00 -9.83 -14.50
C ARG A 255 11.21 -8.96 -14.87
N PRO A 256 11.35 -7.77 -14.29
CA PRO A 256 12.56 -6.99 -14.53
C PRO A 256 13.76 -7.67 -13.84
N LYS A 257 14.95 -7.55 -14.45
CA LYS A 257 16.16 -8.30 -14.03
C LYS A 257 16.53 -8.13 -12.55
N TYR A 258 16.25 -6.97 -11.96
CA TYR A 258 16.53 -6.68 -10.55
C TYR A 258 15.57 -7.39 -9.56
N LEU A 259 14.43 -7.89 -10.02
CA LEU A 259 13.47 -8.65 -9.20
C LEU A 259 13.73 -10.16 -9.24
N LEU A 260 14.78 -10.64 -9.95
CA LEU A 260 15.09 -12.07 -10.06
C LEU A 260 15.48 -12.72 -8.74
N TRP A 261 16.05 -11.94 -7.83
CA TRP A 261 16.49 -12.41 -6.51
C TRP A 261 15.36 -12.47 -5.47
N LEU A 262 14.20 -11.86 -5.73
CA LEU A 262 13.07 -11.93 -4.82
C LEU A 262 12.22 -13.19 -5.06
N PRO A 263 11.89 -13.98 -4.02
CA PRO A 263 11.00 -15.14 -4.14
C PRO A 263 9.59 -14.73 -4.62
N ARG A 264 8.95 -15.60 -5.40
CA ARG A 264 7.58 -15.39 -5.89
C ARG A 264 6.61 -15.46 -4.71
N SER A 265 5.81 -14.41 -4.50
CA SER A 265 4.65 -14.55 -3.63
C SER A 265 3.61 -15.44 -4.32
N PRO A 266 2.96 -16.37 -3.61
CA PRO A 266 1.92 -17.21 -4.20
C PRO A 266 0.81 -16.32 -4.77
N PRO A 267 0.23 -16.61 -5.95
CA PRO A 267 -0.90 -15.84 -6.46
C PRO A 267 -2.06 -15.84 -5.45
N ALA A 268 -2.81 -14.74 -5.37
CA ALA A 268 -3.91 -14.59 -4.40
C ALA A 268 -5.01 -15.65 -4.60
N LEU A 269 -5.28 -15.98 -5.87
CA LEU A 269 -6.29 -16.91 -6.33
C LEU A 269 -5.70 -17.78 -7.44
N THR A 270 -6.21 -19.00 -7.61
CA THR A 270 -5.74 -19.97 -8.61
C THR A 270 -6.92 -20.61 -9.33
N GLY A 271 -6.76 -20.94 -10.61
CA GLY A 271 -7.77 -21.66 -11.40
C GLY A 271 -9.04 -20.83 -11.64
N ARG A 272 -10.21 -21.48 -11.49
CA ARG A 272 -11.53 -20.89 -11.75
C ARG A 272 -11.82 -19.65 -10.92
N ASP A 273 -11.36 -19.61 -9.66
CA ASP A 273 -11.55 -18.44 -8.77
C ASP A 273 -10.86 -17.18 -9.30
N ALA A 274 -9.69 -17.32 -9.96
CA ALA A 274 -8.95 -16.19 -10.51
C ALA A 274 -9.64 -15.62 -11.75
N GLU A 275 -10.25 -16.48 -12.57
CA GLU A 275 -11.02 -16.07 -13.75
C GLU A 275 -12.27 -15.28 -13.36
N ILE A 276 -13.07 -15.82 -12.42
CA ILE A 276 -14.27 -15.15 -11.92
C ILE A 276 -13.93 -13.79 -11.33
N HIS A 277 -12.86 -13.70 -10.53
CA HIS A 277 -12.40 -12.45 -9.93
C HIS A 277 -11.94 -11.43 -10.98
N TYR A 278 -11.19 -11.86 -12.00
CA TYR A 278 -10.71 -10.99 -13.06
C TYR A 278 -11.87 -10.41 -13.89
N HIS A 279 -12.85 -11.24 -14.25
CA HIS A 279 -14.05 -10.80 -14.97
C HIS A 279 -14.90 -9.83 -14.15
N ASP A 280 -15.11 -10.09 -12.85
CA ASP A 280 -15.86 -9.20 -11.95
C ASP A 280 -15.17 -7.83 -11.79
N LEU A 281 -13.86 -7.83 -11.55
CA LEU A 281 -13.07 -6.59 -11.49
C LEU A 281 -13.14 -5.80 -12.80
N ARG A 282 -13.09 -6.47 -13.95
CA ARG A 282 -13.11 -5.79 -15.26
C ARG A 282 -14.48 -5.22 -15.61
N ARG A 283 -15.57 -5.82 -15.13
CA ARG A 283 -16.93 -5.27 -15.23
C ARG A 283 -17.05 -3.93 -14.47
N VAL A 284 -16.42 -3.83 -13.30
CA VAL A 284 -16.55 -2.66 -12.42
C VAL A 284 -15.47 -1.60 -12.70
N TYR A 285 -14.24 -2.02 -13.04
CA TYR A 285 -13.07 -1.16 -13.14
C TYR A 285 -12.88 -0.62 -14.57
N HIS A 286 -13.41 0.57 -14.82
CA HIS A 286 -13.11 1.34 -16.01
C HIS A 286 -11.86 2.17 -15.72
N ARG A 287 -10.71 1.91 -16.37
CA ARG A 287 -9.51 2.76 -16.24
C ARG A 287 -9.76 4.09 -16.94
N PRO A 288 -10.01 5.21 -16.24
CA PRO A 288 -9.97 6.51 -16.90
C PRO A 288 -8.48 6.79 -17.14
N GLN A 289 -8.09 7.11 -18.36
CA GLN A 289 -6.74 7.58 -18.64
C GLN A 289 -6.61 8.99 -18.02
N TRP A 290 -6.18 9.05 -16.77
CA TRP A 290 -6.05 10.31 -16.04
C TRP A 290 -4.91 11.13 -16.65
N SER A 291 -5.17 12.41 -16.94
CA SER A 291 -4.14 13.36 -17.36
C SER A 291 -3.82 14.34 -16.23
N LEU A 292 -2.68 15.06 -16.34
CA LEU A 292 -2.33 16.14 -15.41
C LEU A 292 -3.42 17.23 -15.33
N ARG A 293 -4.21 17.39 -16.38
CA ARG A 293 -5.33 18.35 -16.41
C ARG A 293 -6.49 17.89 -15.53
N ASP A 294 -6.74 16.60 -15.43
CA ASP A 294 -7.79 16.04 -14.58
C ASP A 294 -7.40 16.12 -13.11
N LEU A 295 -6.11 15.92 -12.80
CA LEU A 295 -5.56 16.14 -11.46
C LEU A 295 -5.77 17.60 -11.03
N LEU A 296 -5.42 18.56 -11.89
CA LEU A 296 -5.63 19.99 -11.63
C LEU A 296 -7.12 20.33 -11.41
N ARG A 297 -8.04 19.74 -12.16
CA ARG A 297 -9.49 19.94 -11.95
C ARG A 297 -9.97 19.44 -10.59
N VAL A 298 -9.47 18.29 -10.14
CA VAL A 298 -9.80 17.75 -8.80
C VAL A 298 -9.27 18.67 -7.71
N PHE A 299 -8.03 19.15 -7.80
CA PHE A 299 -7.46 20.08 -6.82
C PHE A 299 -8.20 21.42 -6.74
N LEU A 300 -8.73 21.91 -7.87
CA LEU A 300 -9.50 23.15 -7.93
C LEU A 300 -11.01 22.96 -7.69
N ASP A 301 -11.49 21.76 -7.38
CA ASP A 301 -12.90 21.54 -7.09
C ASP A 301 -13.27 22.17 -5.74
N TRP A 302 -14.01 23.28 -5.78
CA TRP A 302 -14.44 24.03 -4.61
C TRP A 302 -15.24 23.19 -3.60
N ARG A 303 -15.90 22.11 -4.06
CA ARG A 303 -16.68 21.20 -3.21
C ARG A 303 -15.84 20.39 -2.24
N LEU A 304 -14.56 20.17 -2.59
CA LEU A 304 -13.63 19.42 -1.74
C LEU A 304 -13.09 20.27 -0.59
N TRP A 305 -13.02 21.60 -0.74
CA TRP A 305 -12.42 22.49 0.26
C TRP A 305 -13.15 22.47 1.61
N PRO A 306 -14.49 22.55 1.69
CA PRO A 306 -15.21 22.42 2.96
C PRO A 306 -14.98 21.06 3.64
N LEU A 307 -14.96 19.97 2.86
CA LEU A 307 -14.69 18.62 3.37
C LEU A 307 -13.26 18.51 3.92
N LEU A 308 -12.30 19.13 3.23
CA LEU A 308 -10.90 19.17 3.63
C LEU A 308 -10.76 19.97 4.94
N VAL A 309 -11.33 21.17 5.03
CA VAL A 309 -11.33 22.00 6.23
C VAL A 309 -11.98 21.28 7.41
N MET A 310 -13.12 20.62 7.20
CA MET A 310 -13.78 19.82 8.24
C MET A 310 -12.89 18.67 8.72
N TYR A 311 -12.26 17.94 7.80
CA TYR A 311 -11.35 16.84 8.14
C TYR A 311 -10.12 17.32 8.91
N PHE A 312 -9.48 18.40 8.45
CA PHE A 312 -8.35 19.02 9.14
C PHE A 312 -8.74 19.56 10.52
N GLY A 313 -9.94 20.11 10.67
CA GLY A 313 -10.48 20.54 11.96
C GLY A 313 -10.61 19.39 12.95
N VAL A 314 -11.21 18.27 12.54
CA VAL A 314 -11.41 17.11 13.42
C VAL A 314 -10.09 16.40 13.74
N VAL A 315 -9.28 16.10 12.71
CA VAL A 315 -8.05 15.31 12.88
C VAL A 315 -6.91 16.14 13.46
N GLY A 316 -6.77 17.40 13.02
CA GLY A 316 -5.73 18.29 13.50
C GLY A 316 -5.88 18.61 15.00
N VAL A 317 -7.11 18.85 15.45
CA VAL A 317 -7.40 19.04 16.88
C VAL A 317 -7.11 17.75 17.67
N GLY A 318 -7.51 16.58 17.16
CA GLY A 318 -7.24 15.30 17.82
C GLY A 318 -5.75 15.02 18.05
N ILE A 319 -4.91 15.18 17.03
CA ILE A 319 -3.46 14.98 17.13
C ILE A 319 -2.80 16.07 18.00
N GLY A 320 -3.27 17.31 17.90
CA GLY A 320 -2.79 18.41 18.73
C GLY A 320 -3.05 18.15 20.22
N VAL A 321 -4.27 17.74 20.58
CA VAL A 321 -4.62 17.36 21.94
C VAL A 321 -3.79 16.15 22.40
N GLN A 322 -3.64 15.11 21.57
CA GLN A 322 -2.89 13.91 21.96
C GLN A 322 -1.40 14.19 22.25
N ASN A 323 -0.77 15.11 21.51
CA ASN A 323 0.66 15.41 21.67
C ASN A 323 0.95 16.51 22.68
N TYR A 324 0.01 17.43 22.94
CA TYR A 324 0.27 18.64 23.73
C TYR A 324 -0.65 18.83 24.93
N ALA A 325 -1.74 18.06 25.06
CA ALA A 325 -2.60 18.08 26.25
C ALA A 325 -2.14 17.05 27.27
N THR A 326 -0.90 17.17 27.75
CA THR A 326 -0.50 16.56 29.03
C THR A 326 -0.73 17.60 30.13
N PRO A 327 -1.45 17.29 31.22
CA PRO A 327 -1.56 18.19 32.35
C PRO A 327 -0.15 18.40 32.90
N ARG A 328 0.33 19.66 32.94
CA ARG A 328 1.44 20.02 33.82
C ARG A 328 0.91 19.85 35.24
N SER A 329 1.22 18.72 35.88
CA SER A 329 1.10 18.60 37.34
C SER A 329 2.08 19.60 37.94
N GLY A 330 1.55 20.71 38.43
CA GLY A 330 2.25 21.66 39.29
C GLY A 330 2.33 21.17 40.72
#